data_AF-A0A3N4SBP8-F1
#
_entry.id   AF-A0A3N4SBP8-F1
#
_cell.length_a   1.000
_cell.length_b   1.000
_cell.length_c   1.000
_cell.angle_alpha   90.00
_cell.angle_beta   90.00
_cell.angle_gamma   90.00
#
_symmetry.space_group_name_H-M   'P 1'
#
loop_
_entity.id
_entity.type
_entity.pdbx_description
1 polymer ?
#
loop_
_entity_poly.entity_id
_entity_poly.type
_entity_poly.pdbx_seq_one_letter_code
_entity_poly.pdbx_strand_id
1 'polypeptide(L)'
;MYVVKSPLSHADLKTVADALQGALADLADLAPVAERASALGVPPDGRAVTVASGSGIGTAPAGWAKDADATGTLADALGPVITRMRSREAALDVPGGERVAVAGAVRRLLHR
;
A
#
# COMPACT_ATOMS: atom_id res chain seq x y z
N MET A 1 34.44 10.64 2.21
CA MET A 1 33.13 10.86 2.85
C MET A 1 32.38 11.88 2.00
N TYR A 2 31.44 11.45 1.17
CA TYR A 2 30.70 12.37 0.29
C TYR A 2 29.52 12.94 1.09
N VAL A 3 29.58 14.21 1.45
CA VAL A 3 28.43 14.90 2.06
C VAL A 3 27.46 15.20 0.93
N VAL A 4 26.46 14.33 0.75
CA VAL A 4 25.30 14.64 -0.08
C VAL A 4 24.48 15.68 0.68
N LYS A 5 24.59 16.95 0.28
CA LYS A 5 23.63 17.97 0.72
C LYS A 5 22.31 17.67 0.00
N SER A 6 21.25 17.48 0.78
CA SER A 6 19.91 17.33 0.23
C SER A 6 19.57 18.57 -0.60
N PRO A 7 18.94 18.41 -1.78
CA PRO A 7 18.40 19.53 -2.54
C PRO A 7 17.21 20.21 -1.85
N LEU A 8 16.63 19.58 -0.82
CA LEU A 8 15.50 20.10 -0.04
C LEU A 8 15.96 20.99 1.12
N SER A 9 15.13 21.99 1.48
CA SER A 9 15.37 22.81 2.67
C SER A 9 15.23 21.97 3.94
N HIS A 10 15.78 22.47 5.06
CA HIS A 10 15.68 21.76 6.35
C HIS A 10 14.22 21.62 6.83
N ALA A 11 13.38 22.61 6.51
CA ALA A 11 11.95 22.57 6.80
C ALA A 11 11.25 21.49 5.97
N ASP A 12 11.51 21.44 4.66
CA ASP A 12 10.91 20.44 3.77
C ASP A 12 11.35 19.02 4.13
N LEU A 13 12.63 18.84 4.48
CA LEU A 13 13.15 17.57 4.98
C LEU A 13 12.40 17.11 6.23
N LYS A 14 12.11 18.03 7.16
CA LYS A 14 11.34 17.70 8.36
C LYS A 14 9.92 17.27 7.98
N THR A 15 9.26 18.00 7.09
CA THR A 15 7.92 17.65 6.62
C THR A 15 7.88 16.26 5.98
N VAL A 16 8.85 15.94 5.13
CA VAL A 16 8.94 14.61 4.50
C VAL A 16 9.21 13.53 5.56
N ALA A 17 10.10 13.77 6.52
CA ALA A 17 10.40 12.82 7.58
C ALA A 17 9.17 12.53 8.45
N ASP A 18 8.45 13.57 8.88
CA ASP A 18 7.23 13.42 9.68
C ASP A 18 6.15 12.66 8.90
N ALA A 19 5.98 12.96 7.60
CA ALA A 19 5.01 12.28 6.74
C ALA A 19 5.35 10.79 6.53
N LEU A 20 6.63 10.46 6.29
CA LEU A 20 7.09 9.08 6.17
C LEU A 20 6.91 8.31 7.48
N GLN A 21 7.20 8.96 8.61
CA GLN A 21 7.05 8.34 9.92
C GLN A 21 5.59 8.13 10.29
N GLY A 22 4.69 9.04 9.90
CA GLY A 22 3.24 8.87 10.00
C GLY A 22 2.75 7.69 9.15
N ALA A 23 3.17 7.61 7.88
CA ALA A 23 2.81 6.50 7.00
C ALA A 23 3.32 5.13 7.52
N LEU A 24 4.50 5.11 8.16
CA LEU A 24 5.03 3.91 8.82
C LEU A 24 4.20 3.51 10.05
N ALA A 25 3.73 4.49 10.84
CA ALA A 25 2.85 4.24 11.97
C ALA A 25 1.48 3.73 11.53
N ASP A 26 0.90 4.31 10.47
CA ASP A 26 -0.36 3.85 9.88
C ASP A 26 -0.24 2.41 9.37
N LEU A 27 0.90 2.05 8.78
CA LEU A 27 1.18 0.67 8.35
C LEU A 27 1.31 -0.30 9.54
N ALA A 28 1.76 0.18 10.70
CA ALA A 28 1.86 -0.64 11.90
C ALA A 28 0.48 -0.98 12.51
N ASP A 29 -0.55 -0.15 12.27
CA ASP A 29 -1.91 -0.34 12.78
C ASP A 29 -2.78 -1.26 11.89
N LEU A 30 -2.18 -2.29 11.29
CA LEU A 30 -2.91 -3.32 10.54
C LEU A 30 -3.46 -4.45 11.43
N ALA A 31 -3.29 -4.37 12.76
CA ALA A 31 -3.77 -5.38 13.70
C ALA A 31 -5.28 -5.66 13.59
N PRO A 32 -6.18 -4.66 13.47
CA PRO A 32 -7.61 -4.93 13.31
C PRO A 32 -7.96 -5.67 12.01
N VAL A 33 -7.16 -5.48 10.95
CA VAL A 33 -7.34 -6.18 9.67
C VAL A 33 -6.97 -7.66 9.83
N ALA A 34 -5.86 -7.94 10.52
CA ALA A 34 -5.43 -9.31 10.81
C ALA A 34 -6.41 -10.05 11.74
N GLU A 35 -6.95 -9.36 12.73
CA GLU A 35 -8.00 -9.87 13.62
C GLU A 35 -9.26 -10.26 12.82
N ARG A 36 -9.75 -9.34 11.97
CA ARG A 36 -10.92 -9.61 11.10
C ARG A 36 -10.66 -10.75 10.11
N ALA A 37 -9.48 -10.81 9.49
CA ALA A 37 -9.14 -11.91 8.58
C ALA A 37 -9.21 -13.27 9.30
N SER A 38 -8.65 -13.35 10.50
CA SER A 38 -8.69 -14.56 11.34
C SER A 38 -10.11 -14.93 11.74
N ALA A 39 -10.95 -13.94 12.09
CA ALA A 39 -12.37 -14.16 12.40
C ALA A 39 -13.18 -14.71 11.21
N LEU A 40 -12.75 -14.42 9.98
CA LEU A 40 -13.32 -14.96 8.74
C LEU A 40 -12.68 -16.31 8.32
N GLY A 41 -11.80 -16.88 9.15
CA GLY A 41 -11.12 -18.14 8.86
C GLY A 41 -9.98 -18.04 7.85
N VAL A 42 -9.52 -16.81 7.53
CA VAL A 42 -8.39 -16.58 6.62
C VAL A 42 -7.15 -16.28 7.46
N PRO A 43 -6.08 -17.09 7.40
CA PRO A 43 -4.87 -16.82 8.16
C PRO A 43 -4.19 -15.54 7.64
N PRO A 44 -3.94 -14.53 8.49
CA PRO A 44 -3.26 -13.31 8.05
C PRO A 44 -1.78 -13.59 7.75
N ASP A 45 -1.31 -13.18 6.57
CA ASP A 45 0.12 -13.26 6.19
C ASP A 45 0.65 -11.87 5.85
N GLY A 46 1.41 -11.29 6.79
CA GLY A 46 2.08 -10.00 6.65
C GLY A 46 3.56 -10.10 6.28
N ARG A 47 4.10 -11.28 5.95
CA ARG A 47 5.52 -11.42 5.60
C ARG A 47 5.85 -10.55 4.40
N ALA A 48 6.98 -9.84 4.46
CA ALA A 48 7.37 -8.88 3.43
C ALA A 48 7.37 -9.48 2.01
N VAL A 49 7.79 -10.74 1.86
CA VAL A 49 7.78 -11.46 0.57
C VAL A 49 6.36 -11.68 0.03
N THR A 50 5.41 -12.01 0.89
CA THR A 50 4.00 -12.20 0.52
C THR A 50 3.36 -10.88 0.13
N VAL A 51 3.63 -9.81 0.90
CA VAL A 51 3.14 -8.46 0.58
C VAL A 51 3.73 -7.98 -0.74
N ALA A 52 5.04 -8.10 -0.94
CA ALA A 52 5.69 -7.67 -2.17
C ALA A 52 5.13 -8.40 -3.40
N SER A 53 5.07 -9.72 -3.36
CA SER A 53 4.58 -10.54 -4.49
C SER A 53 3.06 -10.42 -4.72
N GLY A 54 2.27 -10.22 -3.67
CA GLY A 54 0.81 -10.16 -3.74
C GLY A 54 0.21 -8.76 -3.94
N SER A 55 0.98 -7.69 -3.72
CA SER A 55 0.50 -6.30 -3.79
C SER A 55 0.08 -5.85 -5.19
N GLY A 56 0.68 -6.44 -6.23
CA GLY A 56 0.57 -5.94 -7.60
C GLY A 56 1.13 -4.53 -7.76
N ILE A 57 2.14 -4.18 -6.96
CA ILE A 57 2.96 -2.98 -7.06
C ILE A 57 4.28 -3.36 -7.72
N GLY A 58 4.73 -2.57 -8.70
CA GLY A 58 6.00 -2.79 -9.38
C GLY A 58 7.20 -2.64 -8.44
N THR A 59 8.29 -3.36 -8.72
CA THR A 59 9.53 -3.22 -7.95
C THR A 59 10.25 -1.93 -8.36
N ALA A 60 10.64 -1.12 -7.37
CA ALA A 60 11.41 0.09 -7.64
C ALA A 60 12.79 -0.25 -8.22
N PRO A 61 13.34 0.57 -9.14
CA PRO A 61 14.70 0.40 -9.65
C PRO A 61 15.74 0.39 -8.54
N ALA A 62 16.74 -0.48 -8.65
CA ALA A 62 17.86 -0.50 -7.71
C ALA A 62 18.87 0.62 -8.01
N GLY A 63 19.55 1.09 -6.96
CA GLY A 63 20.58 2.12 -7.08
C GLY A 63 20.02 3.55 -7.05
N TRP A 64 20.83 4.50 -7.53
CA TRP A 64 20.48 5.92 -7.52
C TRP A 64 19.54 6.25 -8.67
N ALA A 65 18.37 6.80 -8.35
CA ALA A 65 17.44 7.37 -9.30
C ALA A 65 17.50 8.90 -9.25
N LYS A 66 17.22 9.57 -10.38
CA LYS A 66 16.95 11.01 -10.35
C LYS A 66 15.64 11.25 -9.62
N ASP A 67 15.53 12.43 -9.00
CA ASP A 67 14.35 12.82 -8.22
C ASP A 67 13.03 12.63 -9.01
N ALA A 68 12.95 13.19 -10.22
CA ALA A 68 11.78 13.05 -11.10
C ALA A 68 11.45 11.58 -11.43
N ASP A 69 12.46 10.74 -11.65
CA ASP A 69 12.27 9.32 -11.96
C ASP A 69 11.78 8.55 -10.73
N ALA A 70 12.28 8.90 -9.53
CA ALA A 70 11.86 8.31 -8.26
C ALA A 70 10.41 8.68 -7.93
N THR A 71 10.04 9.97 -8.07
CA THR A 71 8.66 10.42 -7.85
C THR A 71 7.70 9.80 -8.88
N GLY A 72 8.10 9.74 -10.15
CA GLY A 72 7.32 9.08 -11.21
C GLY A 72 7.07 7.61 -10.90
N THR A 73 8.12 6.88 -10.50
CA THR A 73 8.02 5.47 -10.08
C THR A 73 7.03 5.29 -8.93
N LEU A 74 7.07 6.15 -7.91
CA LEU A 74 6.12 6.10 -6.78
C LEU A 74 4.68 6.37 -7.23
N ALA A 75 4.47 7.36 -8.10
CA ALA A 75 3.14 7.71 -8.59
C ALA A 75 2.53 6.59 -9.43
N ASP A 76 3.32 6.01 -10.34
CA ASP A 76 2.91 4.88 -11.20
C ASP A 76 2.62 3.62 -10.37
N ALA A 77 3.38 3.40 -9.30
CA ALA A 77 3.17 2.30 -8.37
C ALA A 77 1.89 2.46 -7.54
N LEU A 78 1.67 3.64 -6.94
CA LEU A 78 0.59 3.89 -5.98
C LEU A 78 -0.74 4.26 -6.64
N GLY A 79 -0.74 4.91 -7.80
CA GLY A 79 -1.95 5.32 -8.52
C GLY A 79 -2.95 4.16 -8.72
N PRO A 80 -2.53 3.02 -9.31
CA PRO A 80 -3.39 1.85 -9.47
C PRO A 80 -3.85 1.23 -8.14
N VAL A 81 -3.07 1.36 -7.06
CA VAL A 81 -3.46 0.89 -5.72
C VAL A 81 -4.60 1.73 -5.19
N ILE A 82 -4.48 3.06 -5.27
CA ILE A 82 -5.50 4.01 -4.85
C ILE A 82 -6.78 3.76 -5.64
N THR A 83 -6.70 3.63 -6.97
CA THR A 83 -7.87 3.32 -7.81
C THR A 83 -8.56 2.04 -7.34
N ARG A 84 -7.80 0.96 -7.10
CA ARG A 84 -8.35 -0.31 -6.62
C ARG A 84 -9.01 -0.19 -5.24
N MET A 85 -8.45 0.58 -4.32
CA MET A 85 -9.05 0.81 -3.00
C MET A 85 -10.32 1.63 -3.08
N ARG A 86 -10.33 2.72 -3.84
CA ARG A 86 -11.53 3.53 -4.09
C ARG A 86 -12.64 2.73 -4.76
N SER A 87 -12.31 1.83 -5.69
CA SER A 87 -13.30 0.93 -6.27
C SER A 87 -13.89 -0.05 -5.25
N ARG A 88 -13.09 -0.52 -4.27
CA ARG A 88 -13.58 -1.40 -3.19
C ARG A 88 -14.48 -0.64 -2.22
N GLU A 89 -14.11 0.60 -1.88
CA GLU A 89 -14.95 1.50 -1.07
C GLU A 89 -16.30 1.74 -1.77
N ALA A 90 -16.28 2.13 -3.04
CA ALA A 90 -17.50 2.35 -3.82
C ALA A 90 -18.38 1.10 -3.94
N ALA A 91 -17.77 -0.10 -4.04
CA ALA A 91 -18.51 -1.36 -4.07
C ALA A 91 -19.19 -1.70 -2.74
N LEU A 92 -18.74 -1.14 -1.62
CA LEU A 92 -19.36 -1.31 -0.31
C LEU A 92 -20.40 -0.23 0.02
N ASP A 93 -20.34 0.91 -0.67
CA ASP A 93 -21.25 2.06 -0.46
C ASP A 93 -22.63 1.88 -1.11
N VAL A 94 -22.79 0.86 -1.97
CA VAL A 94 -24.08 0.54 -2.60
C VAL A 94 -24.90 -0.44 -1.73
N PRO A 95 -26.25 -0.34 -1.71
CA PRO A 95 -27.09 -1.28 -0.97
C PRO A 95 -26.85 -2.74 -1.38
N GLY A 96 -26.51 -3.60 -0.41
CA GLY A 96 -26.14 -5.00 -0.65
C GLY A 96 -24.75 -5.21 -1.24
N GLY A 97 -23.94 -4.16 -1.33
CA GLY A 97 -22.57 -4.16 -1.83
C GLY A 97 -21.66 -5.12 -1.07
N GLU A 98 -21.88 -5.33 0.23
CA GLU A 98 -21.12 -6.30 1.02
C GLU A 98 -21.25 -7.74 0.48
N ARG A 99 -22.44 -8.12 0.01
CA ARG A 99 -22.68 -9.48 -0.53
C ARG A 99 -21.93 -9.68 -1.85
N VAL A 100 -21.92 -8.65 -2.69
CA VAL A 100 -21.22 -8.66 -3.99
C VAL A 100 -19.70 -8.68 -3.78
N ALA A 101 -19.20 -7.87 -2.84
CA ALA A 101 -17.78 -7.82 -2.49
C ALA A 101 -17.28 -9.16 -1.94
N VAL A 102 -18.03 -9.77 -1.02
CA VAL A 102 -17.71 -11.08 -0.44
C VAL A 102 -17.75 -12.17 -1.51
N ALA A 103 -18.79 -12.25 -2.35
CA ALA A 103 -18.86 -13.22 -3.44
C ALA A 103 -17.68 -13.07 -4.42
N GLY A 104 -17.30 -11.83 -4.75
CA GLY A 104 -16.13 -11.54 -5.58
C GLY A 104 -14.80 -11.94 -4.92
N ALA A 105 -14.67 -11.77 -3.60
CA ALA A 105 -13.51 -12.20 -2.84
C ALA A 105 -13.39 -13.72 -2.75
N VAL A 106 -14.49 -14.42 -2.44
CA VAL A 106 -14.56 -15.90 -2.41
C VAL A 106 -14.21 -16.48 -3.78
N ARG A 107 -14.77 -15.93 -4.87
CA ARG A 107 -14.42 -16.35 -6.23
C ARG A 107 -12.91 -16.21 -6.51
N ARG A 108 -12.28 -15.11 -6.08
CA ARG A 108 -10.82 -14.93 -6.23
C ARG A 108 -9.99 -15.85 -5.34
N LEU A 109 -10.55 -16.40 -4.27
CA LEU A 109 -9.89 -17.37 -3.39
C LEU A 109 -9.98 -18.79 -3.96
N LEU A 110 -11.12 -19.15 -4.57
CA LEU A 110 -11.33 -20.46 -5.19
C LEU A 110 -10.59 -20.66 -6.52
N HIS A 111 -10.11 -19.57 -7.14
CA HIS A 111 -9.40 -19.59 -8.42
C HIS A 111 -7.96 -19.05 -8.32
N ARG A 112 -7.41 -18.94 -7.11
CA ARG A 112 -6.01 -18.59 -6.87
C ARG A 112 -5.17 -19.85 -6.75
#